data_AF-A0A950V263-F1
#
_entry.id   AF-A0A950V263-F1
#
_cell.length_a   1.000
_cell.length_b   1.000
_cell.length_c   1.000
_cell.angle_alpha   90.00
_cell.angle_beta   90.00
_cell.angle_gamma   90.00
#
_symmetry.space_group_name_H-M   'P 1'
#
loop_
_entity.id
_entity.type
_entity.pdbx_description
1 polymer ?
#
loop_
_entity_poly.entity_id
_entity_poly.type
_entity_poly.pdbx_seq_one_letter_code
_entity_poly.pdbx_strand_id
1 'polypeptide(L)'
;MICALPAFSAKISTPATTSAKRPTRKVSESSRAQKKMSSLRHSRRVRYSRRRRRYYEHFTANSFAATDQTVGDITAGEDPVVRQAAIDALGNMNGTVVAIDPTNGRILAMVNQKLALSEGATPCSTIKLSVGLAALSEGIITRNTPVRISAHHYMTLTDALAKSNNQYFEALGRKLGFERVRRYATEFGLGELAGYNIEGEHLGIYPDEELPASLGGVGRMCSFGDSISMTPLQLGALVSAMANGGTLYYLQHPTSPEDVLNFQPKVKRTLDIAKYLPEMSDGMAGAVQYGTARGLRINFSEEQILGKTGTCSNAGTRFGWFASYANTPYGHIVTVVFLEGGRQTFGPKAAELAGVMYRGLYDHSFFLAKSPTEKAGTSTVGVSQ
;
A
#
# COMPACT_ATOMS: atom_id res chain seq x y z
N MET A 1 -48.45 -27.14 67.01
CA MET A 1 -48.82 -25.77 67.43
C MET A 1 -48.20 -24.80 66.44
N ILE A 2 -48.87 -23.67 66.17
CA ILE A 2 -48.62 -22.66 65.11
C ILE A 2 -49.38 -23.01 63.80
N CYS A 3 -50.69 -22.76 63.77
CA CYS A 3 -51.38 -21.52 63.35
C CYS A 3 -51.42 -21.33 61.83
N ALA A 4 -52.56 -21.74 61.26
CA ALA A 4 -53.04 -21.28 59.96
C ALA A 4 -53.42 -19.80 60.05
N LEU A 5 -52.97 -19.01 59.07
CA LEU A 5 -53.43 -17.64 58.81
C LEU A 5 -54.03 -17.59 57.38
N PRO A 6 -55.15 -16.87 57.19
CA PRO A 6 -55.91 -16.92 55.94
C PRO A 6 -55.31 -16.01 54.86
N ALA A 7 -55.44 -16.46 53.62
CA ALA A 7 -55.07 -15.73 52.42
C ALA A 7 -55.97 -14.49 52.22
N PHE A 8 -55.38 -13.29 52.30
CA PHE A 8 -55.98 -12.07 51.78
C PHE A 8 -55.56 -11.88 50.32
N SER A 9 -56.46 -12.27 49.40
CA SER A 9 -56.34 -11.96 47.98
C SER A 9 -56.90 -10.55 47.73
N ALA A 10 -56.03 -9.56 47.56
CA ALA A 10 -56.43 -8.23 47.10
C ALA A 10 -56.87 -8.31 45.62
N LYS A 11 -58.17 -8.19 45.36
CA LYS A 11 -58.71 -8.02 44.00
C LYS A 11 -58.54 -6.56 43.58
N ILE A 12 -57.53 -6.28 42.76
CA ILE A 12 -57.44 -5.02 42.02
C ILE A 12 -58.40 -5.14 40.83
N SER A 13 -59.55 -4.46 40.93
CA SER A 13 -60.49 -4.28 39.83
C SER A 13 -59.96 -3.16 38.93
N THR A 14 -59.30 -3.51 37.84
CA THR A 14 -59.05 -2.56 36.74
C THR A 14 -60.36 -2.33 36.00
N PRO A 15 -60.86 -1.08 35.88
CA PRO A 15 -62.03 -0.82 35.05
C PRO A 15 -61.68 -1.08 33.58
N ALA A 16 -62.42 -2.00 32.96
CA ALA A 16 -62.37 -2.22 31.53
C ALA A 16 -62.78 -0.92 30.81
N THR A 17 -61.83 -0.29 30.11
CA THR A 17 -62.13 0.84 29.24
C THR A 17 -62.85 0.29 28.01
N THR A 18 -64.17 0.40 28.01
CA THR A 18 -64.98 0.19 26.80
C THR A 18 -64.57 1.22 25.75
N SER A 19 -63.81 0.79 24.75
CA SER A 19 -63.53 1.56 23.54
C SER A 19 -64.85 1.78 22.80
N ALA A 20 -65.44 2.97 22.97
CA ALA A 20 -66.51 3.44 22.10
C ALA A 20 -65.92 3.58 20.68
N LYS A 21 -66.47 2.82 19.72
CA LYS A 21 -66.13 2.95 18.30
C LYS A 21 -66.43 4.39 17.84
N ARG A 22 -65.37 5.17 17.60
CA ARG A 22 -65.46 6.43 16.86
C ARG A 22 -66.00 6.14 15.45
N PRO A 23 -66.98 6.90 14.93
CA PRO A 23 -67.43 6.70 13.55
C PRO A 23 -66.28 7.05 12.60
N THR A 24 -65.86 6.08 11.80
CA THR A 24 -64.86 6.31 10.74
C THR A 24 -65.50 7.17 9.67
N ARG A 25 -65.16 8.46 9.64
CA ARG A 25 -65.52 9.36 8.54
C ARG A 25 -64.74 8.91 7.31
N LYS A 26 -65.40 8.26 6.34
CA LYS A 26 -64.82 8.06 5.01
C LYS A 26 -64.62 9.45 4.38
N VAL A 27 -63.38 9.93 4.40
CA VAL A 27 -62.99 11.10 3.62
C VAL A 27 -62.89 10.62 2.18
N SER A 28 -63.90 10.91 1.36
CA SER A 28 -63.74 10.79 -0.10
C SER A 28 -62.91 11.98 -0.58
N GLU A 29 -61.82 11.67 -1.28
CA GLU A 29 -61.04 12.71 -1.95
C GLU A 29 -61.93 13.44 -2.96
N SER A 30 -61.88 14.77 -2.96
CA SER A 30 -62.62 15.54 -3.96
C SER A 30 -62.08 15.25 -5.37
N SER A 31 -62.95 15.28 -6.38
CA SER A 31 -62.56 15.09 -7.78
C SER A 31 -61.44 16.05 -8.23
N ARG A 32 -61.36 17.22 -7.59
CA ARG A 32 -60.31 18.23 -7.79
C ARG A 32 -58.96 17.78 -7.22
N ALA A 33 -58.96 17.13 -6.06
CA ALA A 33 -57.76 16.53 -5.46
C ALA A 33 -57.25 15.34 -6.28
N GLN A 34 -58.15 14.48 -6.76
CA GLN A 34 -57.81 13.36 -7.65
C GLN A 34 -57.26 13.84 -9.00
N LYS A 35 -57.86 14.88 -9.61
CA LYS A 35 -57.31 15.50 -10.83
C LYS A 35 -55.91 16.08 -10.62
N LYS A 36 -55.67 16.76 -9.49
CA LYS A 36 -54.35 17.31 -9.15
C LYS A 36 -53.30 16.22 -8.89
N MET A 37 -53.68 15.11 -8.27
CA MET A 37 -52.79 13.95 -8.14
C MET A 37 -52.55 13.24 -9.47
N SER A 38 -53.55 13.18 -10.36
CA SER A 38 -53.38 12.61 -11.71
C SER A 38 -52.45 13.47 -12.57
N SER A 39 -52.54 14.81 -12.47
CA SER A 39 -51.67 15.72 -13.22
C SER A 39 -50.24 15.73 -12.67
N LEU A 40 -50.06 15.52 -11.37
CA LEU A 40 -48.74 15.28 -10.77
C LEU A 40 -48.15 13.91 -11.18
N ARG A 41 -48.96 12.85 -11.27
CA ARG A 41 -48.54 11.54 -11.81
C ARG A 41 -48.13 11.60 -13.29
N HIS A 42 -48.69 12.53 -14.05
CA HIS A 42 -48.35 12.77 -15.47
C HIS A 42 -47.34 13.89 -15.70
N SER A 43 -46.86 14.56 -14.64
CA SER A 43 -45.73 15.48 -14.75
C SER A 43 -44.53 14.69 -15.24
N ARG A 44 -44.07 15.04 -16.45
CA ARG A 44 -43.00 14.39 -17.20
C ARG A 44 -41.90 13.93 -16.25
N ARG A 45 -41.61 12.62 -16.23
CA ARG A 45 -40.27 12.13 -15.88
C ARG A 45 -39.31 12.82 -16.85
N VAL A 46 -38.77 13.97 -16.44
CA VAL A 46 -37.59 14.53 -17.05
C VAL A 46 -36.52 13.48 -16.78
N ARG A 47 -36.29 12.60 -17.76
CA ARG A 47 -35.09 11.78 -17.79
C ARG A 47 -33.96 12.78 -17.88
N TYR A 48 -33.40 13.14 -16.74
CA TYR A 48 -32.09 13.77 -16.69
C TYR A 48 -31.15 12.71 -17.26
N SER A 49 -30.92 12.74 -18.58
CA SER A 49 -29.77 12.05 -19.13
C SER A 49 -28.58 12.79 -18.53
N ARG A 50 -28.11 12.34 -17.37
CA ARG A 50 -26.76 12.65 -16.94
C ARG A 50 -25.89 12.13 -18.07
N ARG A 51 -25.50 13.01 -19.00
CA ARG A 51 -24.34 12.78 -19.86
C ARG A 51 -23.21 12.51 -18.87
N ARG A 52 -22.94 11.23 -18.58
CA ARG A 52 -21.70 10.84 -17.94
C ARG A 52 -20.64 11.28 -18.93
N ARG A 53 -20.09 12.49 -18.75
CA ARG A 53 -18.84 12.86 -19.38
C ARG A 53 -17.87 11.80 -18.90
N ARG A 54 -17.58 10.82 -19.76
CA ARG A 54 -16.51 9.86 -19.52
C ARG A 54 -15.26 10.71 -19.62
N TYR A 55 -14.77 11.16 -18.48
CA TYR A 55 -13.45 11.74 -18.38
C TYR A 55 -12.48 10.60 -18.69
N TYR A 56 -11.86 10.66 -19.86
CA TYR A 56 -10.73 9.78 -20.18
C TYR A 56 -9.48 10.59 -19.87
N GLU A 57 -8.62 10.06 -19.00
CA GLU A 57 -7.29 10.62 -18.82
C GLU A 57 -6.52 10.48 -20.14
N HIS A 58 -6.01 11.60 -20.63
CA HIS A 58 -5.14 11.63 -21.79
C HIS A 58 -3.70 11.49 -21.30
N PHE A 59 -3.10 10.34 -21.58
CA PHE A 59 -1.70 10.08 -21.26
C PHE A 59 -0.80 10.53 -22.40
N THR A 60 0.20 11.34 -22.09
CA THR A 60 1.17 11.90 -23.04
C THR A 60 2.57 11.33 -22.83
N ALA A 61 2.87 10.82 -21.64
CA ALA A 61 4.15 10.20 -21.35
C ALA A 61 4.30 8.81 -21.99
N ASN A 62 5.52 8.49 -22.44
CA ASN A 62 5.86 7.18 -22.99
C ASN A 62 6.00 6.14 -21.88
N SER A 63 5.38 4.98 -22.04
CA SER A 63 5.48 3.88 -21.06
C SER A 63 6.74 3.03 -21.25
N PHE A 64 7.41 3.19 -22.39
CA PHE A 64 8.59 2.42 -22.75
C PHE A 64 9.76 3.35 -22.95
N ALA A 65 10.94 2.92 -22.50
CA ALA A 65 12.17 3.63 -22.71
C ALA A 65 12.59 3.54 -24.19
N ALA A 66 13.04 4.68 -24.72
CA ALA A 66 13.57 4.77 -26.08
C ALA A 66 15.04 4.34 -26.18
N THR A 67 15.75 4.32 -25.06
CA THR A 67 17.17 4.00 -24.94
C THR A 67 17.38 3.00 -23.80
N ASP A 68 18.57 2.40 -23.77
CA ASP A 68 18.99 1.59 -22.63
C ASP A 68 19.00 2.45 -21.36
N GLN A 69 18.22 2.01 -20.36
CA GLN A 69 18.02 2.72 -19.09
C GLN A 69 19.14 2.41 -18.08
N THR A 70 20.00 1.43 -18.37
CA THR A 70 21.10 1.03 -17.49
C THR A 70 22.38 1.83 -17.74
N VAL A 71 22.38 2.70 -18.76
CA VAL A 71 23.52 3.53 -19.11
C VAL A 71 23.84 4.48 -17.95
N GLY A 72 25.05 4.34 -17.41
CA GLY A 72 25.54 5.13 -16.29
C GLY A 72 25.29 4.51 -14.92
N ASP A 73 24.63 3.35 -14.83
CA ASP A 73 24.51 2.61 -13.57
C ASP A 73 25.89 2.15 -13.09
N ILE A 74 26.16 2.31 -11.79
CA ILE A 74 27.35 1.79 -11.12
C ILE A 74 27.04 0.40 -10.56
N THR A 75 27.69 -0.64 -11.09
CA THR A 75 27.23 -2.03 -10.90
C THR A 75 28.23 -2.95 -10.20
N ALA A 76 29.48 -2.51 -10.01
CA ALA A 76 30.56 -3.41 -9.62
C ALA A 76 30.46 -3.97 -8.19
N GLY A 77 29.61 -3.40 -7.32
CA GLY A 77 29.29 -3.95 -6.00
C GLY A 77 27.90 -4.61 -5.89
N GLU A 78 27.17 -4.72 -6.99
CA GLU A 78 25.85 -5.38 -7.04
C GLU A 78 25.97 -6.90 -7.18
N ASP A 79 24.91 -7.62 -6.78
CA ASP A 79 24.79 -9.06 -7.02
C ASP A 79 24.39 -9.31 -8.48
N PRO A 80 25.21 -10.03 -9.28
CA PRO A 80 24.95 -10.18 -10.71
C PRO A 80 23.68 -10.97 -11.02
N VAL A 81 23.29 -11.93 -10.17
CA VAL A 81 22.06 -12.71 -10.36
C VAL A 81 20.85 -11.83 -10.09
N VAL A 82 20.88 -11.08 -8.99
CA VAL A 82 19.79 -10.16 -8.63
C VAL A 82 19.64 -9.05 -9.68
N ARG A 83 20.77 -8.51 -10.16
CA ARG A 83 20.77 -7.46 -11.19
C ARG A 83 20.20 -8.00 -12.51
N GLN A 84 20.62 -9.17 -12.97
CA GLN A 84 20.09 -9.75 -14.22
C GLN A 84 18.58 -9.99 -14.11
N ALA A 85 18.10 -10.57 -13.01
CA ALA A 85 16.67 -10.76 -12.78
C ALA A 85 15.89 -9.44 -12.77
N ALA A 86 16.47 -8.36 -12.25
CA ALA A 86 15.87 -7.03 -12.24
C ALA A 86 15.82 -6.40 -13.65
N ILE A 87 16.87 -6.57 -14.47
CA ILE A 87 16.91 -6.11 -15.87
C ILE A 87 15.85 -6.85 -16.69
N ASP A 88 15.81 -8.18 -16.59
CA ASP A 88 14.86 -9.01 -17.33
C ASP A 88 13.41 -8.68 -16.94
N ALA A 89 13.18 -8.42 -15.66
CA ALA A 89 11.87 -8.00 -15.16
C ALA A 89 11.44 -6.63 -15.66
N LEU A 90 12.33 -5.64 -15.66
CA LEU A 90 12.01 -4.28 -16.11
C LEU A 90 11.79 -4.24 -17.63
N GLY A 91 12.58 -5.00 -18.37
CA GLY A 91 12.55 -5.02 -19.84
C GLY A 91 12.72 -3.61 -20.40
N ASN A 92 11.81 -3.20 -21.29
CA ASN A 92 11.81 -1.87 -21.88
C ASN A 92 10.82 -0.89 -21.22
N MET A 93 10.19 -1.24 -20.09
CA MET A 93 9.28 -0.34 -19.40
C MET A 93 10.06 0.82 -18.79
N ASN A 94 9.58 2.06 -18.97
CA ASN A 94 10.22 3.24 -18.38
C ASN A 94 10.03 3.20 -16.86
N GLY A 95 11.13 3.00 -16.13
CA GLY A 95 11.07 2.70 -14.71
C GLY A 95 12.40 2.27 -14.10
N THR A 96 12.35 1.85 -12.84
CA THR A 96 13.47 1.38 -12.05
C THR A 96 13.08 0.19 -11.19
N VAL A 97 14.06 -0.66 -10.90
CA VAL A 97 13.93 -1.77 -9.95
C VAL A 97 15.06 -1.63 -8.91
N VAL A 98 14.67 -1.63 -7.64
CA VAL A 98 15.61 -1.64 -6.51
C VAL A 98 15.41 -2.91 -5.71
N ALA A 99 16.51 -3.62 -5.45
CA ALA A 99 16.55 -4.87 -4.72
C ALA A 99 17.42 -4.71 -3.46
N ILE A 100 16.88 -4.99 -2.29
CA ILE A 100 17.51 -4.71 -1.00
C ILE A 100 17.53 -5.99 -0.16
N ASP A 101 18.66 -6.28 0.48
CA ASP A 101 18.71 -7.24 1.58
C ASP A 101 18.16 -6.58 2.85
N PRO A 102 16.97 -6.97 3.33
CA PRO A 102 16.36 -6.32 4.47
C PRO A 102 17.10 -6.60 5.78
N THR A 103 17.96 -7.60 5.85
CA THR A 103 18.65 -7.98 7.09
C THR A 103 19.79 -7.04 7.44
N ASN A 104 20.32 -6.29 6.47
CA ASN A 104 21.49 -5.43 6.63
C ASN A 104 21.44 -4.09 5.87
N GLY A 105 20.43 -3.85 5.02
CA GLY A 105 20.28 -2.62 4.25
C GLY A 105 21.16 -2.53 3.00
N ARG A 106 21.86 -3.60 2.60
CA ARG A 106 22.62 -3.61 1.36
C ARG A 106 21.68 -3.57 0.16
N ILE A 107 21.93 -2.65 -0.77
CA ILE A 107 21.33 -2.66 -2.09
C ILE A 107 22.03 -3.74 -2.92
N LEU A 108 21.30 -4.80 -3.23
CA LEU A 108 21.78 -5.93 -4.03
C LEU A 108 21.77 -5.61 -5.51
N ALA A 109 20.81 -4.81 -5.99
CA ALA A 109 20.77 -4.29 -7.35
C ALA A 109 19.96 -3.00 -7.43
N MET A 110 20.40 -2.07 -8.28
CA MET A 110 19.67 -0.85 -8.62
C MET A 110 19.73 -0.64 -10.14
N VAL A 111 18.62 -0.91 -10.83
CA VAL A 111 18.50 -0.78 -12.28
C VAL A 111 17.87 0.56 -12.61
N ASN A 112 18.47 1.33 -13.52
CA ASN A 112 18.12 2.73 -13.80
C ASN A 112 18.27 3.60 -12.54
N GLN A 113 19.52 3.74 -12.09
CA GLN A 113 19.91 4.46 -10.87
C GLN A 113 19.49 5.92 -10.93
N LYS A 114 19.53 6.54 -12.12
CA LYS A 114 19.05 7.91 -12.33
C LYS A 114 17.61 8.11 -11.85
N LEU A 115 16.71 7.16 -12.13
CA LEU A 115 15.33 7.25 -11.68
C LEU A 115 15.18 6.81 -10.22
N ALA A 116 15.93 5.78 -9.79
CA ALA A 116 15.92 5.29 -8.40
C ALA A 116 16.33 6.37 -7.38
N LEU A 117 17.27 7.23 -7.77
CA LEU A 117 17.87 8.29 -6.95
C LEU A 117 17.19 9.65 -7.12
N SER A 118 16.29 9.80 -8.09
CA SER A 118 15.58 11.05 -8.39
C SER A 118 14.74 11.57 -7.20
N GLU A 119 14.16 12.77 -7.35
CA GLU A 119 13.25 13.43 -6.38
C GLU A 119 12.01 12.62 -5.98
N GLY A 120 11.83 11.44 -6.59
CA GLY A 120 10.73 10.52 -6.33
C GLY A 120 9.48 10.94 -7.07
N ALA A 121 8.37 10.29 -6.71
CA ALA A 121 7.06 10.66 -7.20
C ALA A 121 6.02 10.41 -6.11
N THR A 122 4.78 10.83 -6.39
CA THR A 122 3.66 10.54 -5.49
C THR A 122 3.60 9.04 -5.20
N PRO A 123 3.62 8.62 -3.91
CA PRO A 123 3.63 7.18 -3.54
C PRO A 123 2.31 6.48 -3.88
N CYS A 124 1.28 7.24 -4.28
CA CYS A 124 -0.03 6.73 -4.60
C CYS A 124 -0.58 5.93 -3.40
N SER A 125 -0.89 4.64 -3.60
CA SER A 125 -1.40 3.75 -2.56
C SER A 125 -0.33 3.00 -1.75
N THR A 126 0.98 3.18 -2.01
CA THR A 126 2.01 2.54 -1.17
C THR A 126 2.13 3.22 0.20
N ILE A 127 1.76 4.50 0.31
CA ILE A 127 1.68 5.25 1.59
C ILE A 127 0.77 4.56 2.63
N LYS A 128 -0.19 3.75 2.17
CA LYS A 128 -1.10 2.98 3.03
C LYS A 128 -0.37 2.01 3.97
N LEU A 129 0.86 1.60 3.65
CA LEU A 129 1.70 0.81 4.55
C LEU A 129 2.04 1.61 5.81
N SER A 130 2.56 2.83 5.64
CA SER A 130 2.85 3.76 6.73
C SER A 130 1.60 4.08 7.54
N VAL A 131 0.47 4.36 6.88
CA VAL A 131 -0.79 4.72 7.57
C VAL A 131 -1.37 3.53 8.34
N GLY A 132 -1.32 2.33 7.77
CA GLY A 132 -1.78 1.11 8.42
C GLY A 132 -0.99 0.81 9.69
N LEU A 133 0.35 0.87 9.61
CA LEU A 133 1.22 0.72 10.77
C LEU A 133 0.95 1.78 11.83
N ALA A 134 0.87 3.06 11.45
CA ALA A 134 0.55 4.14 12.39
C ALA A 134 -0.78 3.92 13.12
N ALA A 135 -1.83 3.47 12.42
CA ALA A 135 -3.13 3.22 13.02
C ALA A 135 -3.13 2.01 13.98
N LEU A 136 -2.32 0.99 13.71
CA LEU A 136 -2.10 -0.15 14.61
C LEU A 136 -1.30 0.28 15.85
N SER A 137 -0.20 1.03 15.67
CA SER A 137 0.62 1.56 16.75
C SER A 137 -0.15 2.47 17.72
N GLU A 138 -1.10 3.26 17.19
CA GLU A 138 -1.97 4.11 18.00
C GLU A 138 -3.16 3.36 18.62
N GLY A 139 -3.32 2.06 18.36
CA GLY A 139 -4.46 1.27 18.84
C GLY A 139 -5.82 1.71 18.27
N ILE A 140 -5.83 2.43 17.15
CA ILE A 140 -7.07 2.90 16.50
C ILE A 140 -7.81 1.74 15.85
N ILE A 141 -7.06 0.76 15.35
CA ILE A 141 -7.57 -0.46 14.75
C ILE A 141 -6.79 -1.68 15.22
N THR A 142 -7.39 -2.84 14.99
CA THR A 142 -6.74 -4.13 14.81
C THR A 142 -7.04 -4.60 13.39
N ARG A 143 -6.48 -5.74 12.97
CA ARG A 143 -6.71 -6.37 11.67
C ARG A 143 -8.18 -6.59 11.36
N ASN A 144 -9.00 -6.82 12.39
CA ASN A 144 -10.41 -7.17 12.27
C ASN A 144 -11.35 -6.00 12.62
N THR A 145 -10.83 -4.85 13.05
CA THR A 145 -11.66 -3.69 13.38
C THR A 145 -12.42 -3.23 12.13
N PRO A 146 -13.77 -3.27 12.13
CA PRO A 146 -14.55 -2.81 10.99
C PRO A 146 -14.55 -1.28 10.94
N VAL A 147 -13.98 -0.71 9.88
CA VAL A 147 -14.00 0.74 9.63
C VAL A 147 -15.10 1.04 8.61
N ARG A 148 -15.95 2.01 8.93
CA ARG A 148 -17.04 2.46 8.05
C ARG A 148 -16.46 3.19 6.84
N ILE A 149 -16.66 2.65 5.64
CA ILE A 149 -16.21 3.26 4.37
C ILE A 149 -17.36 3.98 3.64
N SER A 150 -18.61 3.61 3.90
CA SER A 150 -19.80 4.32 3.42
C SER A 150 -21.02 4.08 4.33
N ALA A 151 -22.19 4.60 3.96
CA ALA A 151 -23.40 4.55 4.80
C ALA A 151 -23.73 3.16 5.35
N HIS A 152 -23.55 2.11 4.53
CA HIS A 152 -23.90 0.73 4.87
C HIS A 152 -22.76 -0.28 4.65
N HIS A 153 -21.52 0.19 4.47
CA HIS A 153 -20.39 -0.69 4.20
C HIS A 153 -19.25 -0.44 5.18
N TYR A 154 -18.72 -1.54 5.69
CA TYR A 154 -17.55 -1.60 6.55
C TYR A 154 -16.49 -2.47 5.88
N MET A 155 -15.24 -2.22 6.21
CA MET A 155 -14.11 -2.99 5.71
C MET A 155 -13.08 -3.16 6.83
N THR A 156 -12.34 -4.27 6.82
CA THR A 156 -11.24 -4.55 7.75
C THR A 156 -9.90 -4.13 7.14
N LEU A 157 -8.84 -4.07 7.94
CA LEU A 157 -7.50 -3.73 7.47
C LEU A 157 -7.02 -4.70 6.39
N THR A 158 -7.25 -6.00 6.58
CA THR A 158 -6.83 -7.05 5.65
C THR A 158 -7.42 -6.82 4.26
N ASP A 159 -8.74 -6.62 4.17
CA ASP A 159 -9.42 -6.32 2.90
C ASP A 159 -9.01 -4.98 2.31
N ALA A 160 -8.83 -3.97 3.16
CA ALA A 160 -8.48 -2.63 2.73
C ALA A 160 -7.08 -2.56 2.12
N LEU A 161 -6.09 -3.25 2.69
CA LEU A 161 -4.75 -3.38 2.13
C LEU A 161 -4.78 -4.17 0.81
N ALA A 162 -5.44 -5.32 0.80
CA ALA A 162 -5.52 -6.21 -0.36
C ALA A 162 -6.18 -5.55 -1.58
N LYS A 163 -7.29 -4.83 -1.36
CA LYS A 163 -8.07 -4.14 -2.40
C LYS A 163 -7.67 -2.67 -2.56
N SER A 164 -6.70 -2.20 -1.78
CA SER A 164 -6.22 -0.82 -1.78
C SER A 164 -7.35 0.22 -1.61
N ASN A 165 -8.27 0.00 -0.67
CA ASN A 165 -9.49 0.81 -0.55
C ASN A 165 -9.20 2.23 -0.03
N ASN A 166 -9.41 3.25 -0.86
CA ASN A 166 -9.10 4.64 -0.49
C ASN A 166 -9.93 5.13 0.70
N GLN A 167 -11.24 4.87 0.71
CA GLN A 167 -12.15 5.36 1.76
C GLN A 167 -11.75 4.87 3.16
N TYR A 168 -11.28 3.63 3.27
CA TYR A 168 -10.75 3.08 4.51
C TYR A 168 -9.56 3.90 5.02
N PHE A 169 -8.56 4.14 4.18
CA PHE A 169 -7.35 4.87 4.58
C PHE A 169 -7.58 6.38 4.73
N GLU A 170 -8.55 6.97 4.03
CA GLU A 170 -9.01 8.32 4.32
C GLU A 170 -9.65 8.41 5.71
N ALA A 171 -10.47 7.43 6.09
CA ALA A 171 -11.09 7.38 7.41
C ALA A 171 -10.05 7.18 8.52
N LEU A 172 -9.02 6.36 8.29
CA LEU A 172 -7.89 6.23 9.21
C LEU A 172 -7.09 7.53 9.32
N GLY A 173 -6.76 8.17 8.20
CA GLY A 173 -6.04 9.45 8.20
C GLY A 173 -6.77 10.51 9.03
N ARG A 174 -8.09 10.64 8.87
CA ARG A 174 -8.91 11.56 9.68
C ARG A 174 -8.94 11.19 11.17
N LYS A 175 -8.87 9.90 11.53
CA LYS A 175 -8.82 9.45 12.92
C LYS A 175 -7.46 9.69 13.58
N LEU A 176 -6.38 9.52 12.82
CA LEU A 176 -5.01 9.79 13.26
C LEU A 176 -4.76 11.30 13.42
N GLY A 177 -5.26 12.09 12.48
CA GLY A 177 -4.90 13.50 12.35
C GLY A 177 -3.52 13.71 11.71
N PHE A 178 -3.31 14.88 11.11
CA PHE A 178 -2.10 15.19 10.35
C PHE A 178 -0.81 15.05 11.18
N GLU A 179 -0.79 15.57 12.40
CA GLU A 179 0.40 15.51 13.28
C GLU A 179 0.91 14.09 13.51
N ARG A 180 0.01 13.14 13.81
CA ARG A 180 0.41 11.74 14.03
C ARG A 180 0.85 11.09 12.72
N VAL A 181 0.14 11.35 11.63
CA VAL A 181 0.49 10.85 10.30
C VAL A 181 1.90 11.31 9.91
N ARG A 182 2.22 12.60 10.06
CA ARG A 182 3.55 13.16 9.79
C ARG A 182 4.62 12.58 10.73
N ARG A 183 4.31 12.48 12.03
CA ARG A 183 5.23 11.90 13.02
C ARG A 183 5.64 10.48 12.64
N TYR A 184 4.68 9.58 12.39
CA TYR A 184 4.98 8.20 12.00
C TYR A 184 5.68 8.11 10.64
N ALA A 185 5.27 8.92 9.66
CA ALA A 185 5.96 8.95 8.37
C ALA A 185 7.45 9.29 8.53
N THR A 186 7.77 10.30 9.34
CA THR A 186 9.15 10.70 9.67
C THR A 186 9.87 9.61 10.44
N GLU A 187 9.22 9.01 11.44
CA GLU A 187 9.77 7.90 12.22
C GLU A 187 10.15 6.72 11.31
N PHE A 188 9.31 6.41 10.33
CA PHE A 188 9.54 5.39 9.31
C PHE A 188 10.54 5.80 8.21
N GLY A 189 11.12 7.00 8.29
CA GLY A 189 12.18 7.47 7.40
C GLY A 189 11.71 8.20 6.15
N LEU A 190 10.42 8.52 6.03
CA LEU A 190 9.89 9.30 4.91
C LEU A 190 10.22 10.80 5.11
N GLY A 191 10.66 11.46 4.05
CA GLY A 191 11.16 12.84 4.12
C GLY A 191 12.60 12.94 4.64
N GLU A 192 13.29 11.81 4.79
CA GLU A 192 14.70 11.73 5.14
C GLU A 192 15.47 10.92 4.08
N LEU A 193 16.80 11.13 3.95
CA LEU A 193 17.62 10.29 3.06
C LEU A 193 17.59 8.86 3.59
N ALA A 194 17.35 7.92 2.70
CA ALA A 194 17.33 6.49 3.02
C ALA A 194 18.74 5.92 2.97
N GLY A 195 19.57 6.40 2.05
CA GLY A 195 20.94 5.96 1.83
C GLY A 195 21.96 6.50 2.82
N TYR A 196 23.08 5.79 2.91
CA TYR A 196 24.29 6.22 3.60
C TYR A 196 25.31 6.71 2.57
N ASN A 197 25.38 8.03 2.38
CA ASN A 197 26.31 8.67 1.43
C ASN A 197 26.18 8.15 -0.01
N ILE A 198 24.97 7.86 -0.46
CA ILE A 198 24.71 7.50 -1.86
C ILE A 198 24.69 8.80 -2.67
N GLU A 199 25.65 8.95 -3.57
CA GLU A 199 25.76 10.14 -4.43
C GLU A 199 24.52 10.28 -5.33
N GLY A 200 24.00 11.50 -5.42
CA GLY A 200 22.82 11.79 -6.24
C GLY A 200 21.49 11.37 -5.62
N GLU A 201 21.46 10.80 -4.41
CA GLU A 201 20.20 10.50 -3.72
C GLU A 201 19.45 11.79 -3.35
N HIS A 202 18.20 11.88 -3.79
CA HIS A 202 17.28 12.92 -3.36
C HIS A 202 16.42 12.48 -2.16
N LEU A 203 16.00 13.48 -1.37
CA LEU A 203 15.23 13.31 -0.14
C LEU A 203 13.74 12.98 -0.35
N GLY A 204 13.20 13.21 -1.55
CA GLY A 204 11.75 13.33 -1.73
C GLY A 204 11.17 14.53 -0.96
N ILE A 205 9.86 14.54 -0.72
CA ILE A 205 9.15 15.62 -0.03
C ILE A 205 8.06 15.02 0.87
N TYR A 206 8.12 15.32 2.16
CA TYR A 206 6.99 15.14 3.06
C TYR A 206 6.56 16.52 3.59
N PRO A 207 5.30 16.93 3.40
CA PRO A 207 4.89 18.30 3.70
C PRO A 207 4.84 18.58 5.21
N ASP A 208 5.16 19.81 5.58
CA ASP A 208 5.08 20.31 6.96
C ASP A 208 3.67 20.76 7.36
N GLU A 209 2.80 20.99 6.37
CA GLU A 209 1.41 21.40 6.58
C GLU A 209 0.44 20.38 5.97
N GLU A 210 -0.75 20.28 6.56
CA GLU A 210 -1.83 19.45 6.03
C GLU A 210 -2.28 19.99 4.67
N LEU A 211 -2.58 19.08 3.73
CA LEU A 211 -3.29 19.42 2.51
C LEU A 211 -4.58 20.21 2.84
N PRO A 212 -4.96 21.24 2.07
CA PRO A 212 -6.21 21.95 2.31
C PRO A 212 -7.43 21.02 2.37
N ALA A 213 -8.36 21.28 3.28
CA ALA A 213 -9.57 20.45 3.45
C ALA A 213 -10.44 20.39 2.17
N SER A 214 -10.44 21.47 1.36
CA SER A 214 -11.10 21.52 0.06
C SER A 214 -10.52 20.54 -0.96
N LEU A 215 -9.25 20.18 -0.80
CA LEU A 215 -8.53 19.16 -1.57
C LEU A 215 -8.50 17.81 -0.84
N GLY A 216 -9.29 17.63 0.22
CA GLY A 216 -9.49 16.37 0.94
C GLY A 216 -8.60 16.11 2.15
N GLY A 217 -7.71 17.03 2.50
CA GLY A 217 -6.93 17.00 3.74
C GLY A 217 -6.06 15.76 3.93
N VAL A 218 -5.77 15.47 5.20
CA VAL A 218 -5.00 14.30 5.67
C VAL A 218 -5.56 12.98 5.12
N GLY A 219 -6.87 12.92 4.85
CA GLY A 219 -7.49 11.74 4.26
C GLY A 219 -6.90 11.41 2.89
N ARG A 220 -6.77 12.40 2.00
CA ARG A 220 -6.20 12.20 0.66
C ARG A 220 -4.70 11.94 0.70
N MET A 221 -3.98 12.58 1.61
CA MET A 221 -2.56 12.26 1.87
C MET A 221 -2.40 10.78 2.28
N CYS A 222 -3.27 10.27 3.16
CA CYS A 222 -3.18 8.89 3.66
C CYS A 222 -3.63 7.80 2.66
N SER A 223 -4.37 8.16 1.61
CA SER A 223 -4.97 7.19 0.68
C SER A 223 -4.37 7.25 -0.73
N PHE A 224 -4.05 8.46 -1.20
CA PHE A 224 -3.48 8.72 -2.51
C PHE A 224 -2.04 9.24 -2.45
N GLY A 225 -1.53 9.59 -1.27
CA GLY A 225 -0.18 10.16 -1.16
C GLY A 225 -0.09 11.60 -1.66
N ASP A 226 -1.22 12.31 -1.80
CA ASP A 226 -1.25 13.69 -2.28
C ASP A 226 -0.29 14.57 -1.46
N SER A 227 0.39 15.49 -2.16
CA SER A 227 1.44 16.39 -1.63
C SER A 227 2.70 15.71 -1.10
N ILE A 228 2.83 14.39 -1.21
CA ILE A 228 4.03 13.64 -0.83
C ILE A 228 4.79 13.26 -2.11
N SER A 229 6.11 13.42 -2.11
CA SER A 229 7.02 12.77 -3.04
C SER A 229 7.87 11.76 -2.27
N MET A 230 7.85 10.50 -2.70
CA MET A 230 8.57 9.41 -2.07
C MET A 230 9.54 8.81 -3.07
N THR A 231 10.80 8.59 -2.66
CA THR A 231 11.78 7.93 -3.51
C THR A 231 11.65 6.41 -3.45
N PRO A 232 12.06 5.67 -4.51
CA PRO A 232 12.15 4.22 -4.46
C PRO A 232 12.98 3.70 -3.27
N LEU A 233 14.06 4.40 -2.90
CA LEU A 233 14.89 4.05 -1.74
C LEU A 233 14.14 4.21 -0.41
N GLN A 234 13.39 5.30 -0.21
CA GLN A 234 12.58 5.49 1.00
C GLN A 234 11.52 4.39 1.16
N LEU A 235 10.82 4.05 0.06
CA LEU A 235 9.84 2.97 0.10
C LEU A 235 10.51 1.61 0.38
N GLY A 236 11.67 1.36 -0.23
CA GLY A 236 12.46 0.15 -0.02
C GLY A 236 12.96 0.03 1.43
N ALA A 237 13.42 1.11 2.04
CA ALA A 237 13.87 1.14 3.43
C ALA A 237 12.72 0.85 4.41
N LEU A 238 11.55 1.46 4.22
CA LEU A 238 10.36 1.17 5.03
C LEU A 238 9.96 -0.30 4.91
N VAL A 239 9.87 -0.84 3.69
CA VAL A 239 9.49 -2.24 3.47
C VAL A 239 10.55 -3.20 4.00
N SER A 240 11.83 -2.82 3.99
CA SER A 240 12.92 -3.58 4.63
C SER A 240 12.77 -3.66 6.14
N ALA A 241 12.45 -2.54 6.80
CA ALA A 241 12.15 -2.53 8.22
C ALA A 241 10.91 -3.38 8.55
N MET A 242 9.91 -3.41 7.67
CA MET A 242 8.76 -4.31 7.83
C MET A 242 9.15 -5.78 7.67
N ALA A 243 10.02 -6.11 6.72
CA ALA A 243 10.43 -7.49 6.46
C ALA A 243 11.34 -8.06 7.56
N ASN A 244 12.16 -7.23 8.21
CA ASN A 244 13.14 -7.67 9.21
C ASN A 244 12.69 -7.52 10.67
N GLY A 245 11.43 -7.13 10.92
CA GLY A 245 10.91 -6.99 12.28
C GLY A 245 11.00 -5.60 12.90
N GLY A 246 11.57 -4.61 12.21
CA GLY A 246 11.53 -3.20 12.62
C GLY A 246 12.88 -2.48 12.63
N THR A 247 13.96 -3.10 12.15
CA THR A 247 15.26 -2.43 12.07
C THR A 247 15.32 -1.59 10.80
N LEU A 248 15.33 -0.27 10.92
CA LEU A 248 15.55 0.63 9.79
C LEU A 248 17.06 0.83 9.62
N TYR A 249 17.62 0.26 8.57
CA TYR A 249 19.01 0.51 8.16
C TYR A 249 19.10 1.77 7.30
N TYR A 250 20.24 2.44 7.33
CA TYR A 250 20.63 3.23 6.17
C TYR A 250 20.92 2.28 5.02
N LEU A 251 20.35 2.56 3.86
CA LEU A 251 20.62 1.78 2.66
C LEU A 251 22.05 2.07 2.19
N GLN A 252 22.76 1.03 1.78
CA GLN A 252 24.15 1.15 1.35
C GLN A 252 24.29 0.47 -0.01
N HIS A 253 24.87 1.18 -0.98
CA HIS A 253 25.15 0.68 -2.33
C HIS A 253 26.66 0.61 -2.53
N PRO A 254 27.32 -0.52 -2.20
CA PRO A 254 28.71 -0.74 -2.52
C PRO A 254 28.94 -0.56 -4.03
N THR A 255 29.95 0.22 -4.42
CA THR A 255 30.23 0.54 -5.82
C THR A 255 31.44 -0.22 -6.36
N SER A 256 32.13 -0.98 -5.53
CA SER A 256 33.26 -1.85 -5.89
C SER A 256 33.23 -3.19 -5.14
N PRO A 257 33.97 -4.22 -5.62
CA PRO A 257 34.14 -5.46 -4.88
C PRO A 257 34.79 -5.26 -3.50
N GLU A 258 35.69 -4.28 -3.37
CA GLU A 258 36.32 -3.93 -2.09
C GLU A 258 35.30 -3.38 -1.10
N ASP A 259 34.39 -2.51 -1.53
CA ASP A 259 33.30 -1.99 -0.69
C ASP A 259 32.36 -3.11 -0.23
N VAL A 260 32.15 -4.13 -1.07
CA VAL A 260 31.36 -5.31 -0.70
C VAL A 260 32.06 -6.12 0.38
N LEU A 261 33.37 -6.31 0.28
CA LEU A 261 34.16 -7.03 1.29
C LEU A 261 34.21 -6.28 2.62
N ASN A 262 34.30 -4.96 2.58
CA ASN A 262 34.34 -4.09 3.76
C ASN A 262 32.95 -3.66 4.25
N PHE A 263 31.89 -4.20 3.66
CA PHE A 263 30.52 -3.83 3.97
C PHE A 263 30.19 -4.09 5.44
N GLN A 264 29.73 -3.05 6.13
CA GLN A 264 29.19 -3.14 7.49
C GLN A 264 27.81 -2.48 7.54
N PRO A 265 26.77 -3.18 8.04
CA PRO A 265 25.42 -2.63 8.15
C PRO A 265 25.38 -1.40 9.06
N LYS A 266 24.67 -0.35 8.66
CA LYS A 266 24.47 0.85 9.48
C LYS A 266 23.01 1.00 9.91
N VAL A 267 22.73 0.73 11.17
CA VAL A 267 21.39 0.92 11.74
C VAL A 267 21.09 2.42 11.83
N LYS A 268 19.98 2.86 11.23
CA LYS A 268 19.48 4.22 11.33
C LYS A 268 18.63 4.39 12.59
N ARG A 269 17.71 3.46 12.86
CA ARG A 269 16.90 3.37 14.10
C ARG A 269 16.14 2.05 14.18
N THR A 270 15.60 1.74 15.36
CA THR A 270 14.71 0.57 15.56
C THR A 270 13.28 1.05 15.79
N LEU A 271 12.33 0.44 15.08
CA LEU A 271 10.90 0.73 15.11
C LEU A 271 10.17 -0.32 15.97
N ASP A 272 9.33 0.11 16.90
CA ASP A 272 8.49 -0.80 17.70
C ASP A 272 7.24 -1.25 16.91
N ILE A 273 7.47 -1.97 15.82
CA ILE A 273 6.42 -2.43 14.89
C ILE A 273 6.24 -3.94 14.84
N ALA A 274 7.18 -4.72 15.39
CA ALA A 274 7.20 -6.18 15.28
C ALA A 274 5.85 -6.84 15.61
N LYS A 275 5.21 -6.39 16.69
CA LYS A 275 3.90 -6.88 17.16
C LYS A 275 2.74 -6.64 16.19
N TYR A 276 2.86 -5.66 15.30
CA TYR A 276 1.83 -5.27 14.33
C TYR A 276 2.06 -5.88 12.94
N LEU A 277 3.26 -6.40 12.66
CA LEU A 277 3.59 -6.97 11.35
C LEU A 277 2.69 -8.14 10.94
N PRO A 278 2.26 -9.06 11.82
CA PRO A 278 1.31 -10.11 11.44
C PRO A 278 -0.03 -9.53 10.94
N GLU A 279 -0.48 -8.39 11.48
CA GLU A 279 -1.72 -7.74 11.08
C GLU A 279 -1.64 -7.09 9.69
N MET A 280 -0.46 -6.55 9.36
CA MET A 280 -0.15 -5.99 8.04
C MET A 280 0.05 -7.10 6.99
N SER A 281 0.71 -8.17 7.39
CA SER A 281 1.17 -9.25 6.50
C SER A 281 0.03 -9.91 5.75
N ASP A 282 -1.10 -10.18 6.42
CA ASP A 282 -2.26 -10.82 5.77
C ASP A 282 -2.89 -9.93 4.69
N GLY A 283 -2.93 -8.62 4.90
CA GLY A 283 -3.41 -7.68 3.89
C GLY A 283 -2.46 -7.56 2.70
N MET A 284 -1.16 -7.57 2.95
CA MET A 284 -0.11 -7.55 1.91
C MET A 284 -0.06 -8.86 1.11
N ALA A 285 -0.20 -10.01 1.77
CA ALA A 285 -0.37 -11.31 1.13
C ALA A 285 -1.67 -11.36 0.31
N GLY A 286 -2.77 -10.85 0.89
CA GLY A 286 -4.06 -10.76 0.21
C GLY A 286 -4.00 -9.91 -1.08
N ALA A 287 -3.16 -8.87 -1.11
CA ALA A 287 -2.92 -8.08 -2.32
C ALA A 287 -2.40 -8.95 -3.48
N VAL A 288 -1.49 -9.89 -3.20
CA VAL A 288 -0.90 -10.80 -4.19
C VAL A 288 -1.83 -11.98 -4.49
N GLN A 289 -2.55 -12.50 -3.50
CA GLN A 289 -3.39 -13.69 -3.66
C GLN A 289 -4.68 -13.40 -4.45
N TYR A 290 -5.40 -12.34 -4.06
CA TYR A 290 -6.74 -12.03 -4.61
C TYR A 290 -6.96 -10.54 -4.88
N GLY A 291 -6.00 -9.68 -4.52
CA GLY A 291 -6.12 -8.24 -4.58
C GLY A 291 -5.43 -7.59 -5.77
N THR A 292 -4.92 -6.38 -5.54
CA THR A 292 -4.39 -5.51 -6.60
C THR A 292 -3.07 -5.97 -7.21
N ALA A 293 -2.32 -6.84 -6.54
CA ALA A 293 -1.02 -7.35 -6.97
C ALA A 293 -1.07 -8.75 -7.60
N ARG A 294 -2.28 -9.29 -7.85
CA ARG A 294 -2.46 -10.64 -8.42
C ARG A 294 -1.72 -10.92 -9.74
N GLY A 295 -1.35 -9.86 -10.48
CA GLY A 295 -0.54 -9.96 -11.70
C GLY A 295 0.83 -10.61 -11.47
N LEU A 296 1.39 -10.49 -10.25
CA LEU A 296 2.62 -11.18 -9.86
C LEU A 296 2.53 -12.69 -10.08
N ARG A 297 1.38 -13.28 -9.75
CA ARG A 297 1.13 -14.73 -9.82
C ARG A 297 1.02 -15.29 -11.24
N ILE A 298 1.06 -14.44 -12.26
CA ILE A 298 1.19 -14.88 -13.64
C ILE A 298 2.56 -15.54 -13.86
N ASN A 299 3.60 -15.01 -13.19
CA ASN A 299 4.99 -15.44 -13.39
C ASN A 299 5.55 -16.23 -12.21
N PHE A 300 5.05 -16.02 -10.98
CA PHE A 300 5.65 -16.59 -9.78
C PHE A 300 4.64 -16.91 -8.67
N SER A 301 4.69 -18.12 -8.11
CA SER A 301 3.81 -18.57 -7.02
C SER A 301 4.45 -19.59 -6.06
N GLU A 302 5.74 -19.81 -6.20
CA GLU A 302 6.53 -20.80 -5.45
C GLU A 302 6.75 -20.36 -4.01
N GLU A 303 6.95 -19.06 -3.80
CA GLU A 303 7.15 -18.47 -2.46
C GLU A 303 6.06 -17.46 -2.11
N GLN A 304 5.83 -17.29 -0.81
CA GLN A 304 4.86 -16.31 -0.33
C GLN A 304 5.42 -14.89 -0.49
N ILE A 305 4.89 -14.15 -1.46
CA ILE A 305 5.21 -12.73 -1.63
C ILE A 305 4.16 -11.85 -0.94
N LEU A 306 4.63 -10.90 -0.16
CA LEU A 306 3.82 -9.86 0.48
C LEU A 306 4.12 -8.54 -0.18
N GLY A 307 3.11 -7.76 -0.57
CA GLY A 307 3.38 -6.48 -1.19
C GLY A 307 2.22 -5.52 -1.24
N LYS A 308 2.50 -4.33 -1.80
CA LYS A 308 1.53 -3.26 -1.96
C LYS A 308 1.75 -2.54 -3.29
N THR A 309 0.68 -2.46 -4.08
CA THR A 309 0.69 -1.64 -5.31
C THR A 309 0.34 -0.17 -5.03
N GLY A 310 0.85 0.72 -5.87
CA GLY A 310 0.47 2.12 -5.98
C GLY A 310 0.12 2.48 -7.42
N THR A 311 -0.93 3.28 -7.61
CA THR A 311 -1.28 3.82 -8.93
C THR A 311 -1.90 5.19 -8.78
N CYS A 312 -1.36 6.17 -9.48
CA CYS A 312 -1.88 7.51 -9.57
C CYS A 312 -1.40 8.16 -10.87
N SER A 313 -2.06 9.24 -11.27
CA SER A 313 -1.76 9.97 -12.49
C SER A 313 -1.55 11.44 -12.14
N ASN A 314 -0.58 12.09 -12.77
CA ASN A 314 -0.35 13.52 -12.68
C ASN A 314 0.03 14.07 -14.05
N ALA A 315 -0.65 15.13 -14.50
CA ALA A 315 -0.32 15.89 -15.72
C ALA A 315 -0.07 15.04 -16.99
N GLY A 316 -0.81 13.95 -17.19
CA GLY A 316 -0.65 13.08 -18.37
C GLY A 316 0.41 11.98 -18.22
N THR A 317 1.09 11.92 -17.08
CA THR A 317 1.95 10.82 -16.64
C THR A 317 1.23 9.96 -15.62
N ARG A 318 1.42 8.66 -15.69
CA ARG A 318 0.94 7.66 -14.74
C ARG A 318 2.11 7.04 -14.02
N PHE A 319 1.94 6.80 -12.73
CA PHE A 319 2.89 6.12 -11.87
C PHE A 319 2.38 4.73 -11.51
N GLY A 320 3.26 3.75 -11.64
CA GLY A 320 3.02 2.36 -11.25
C GLY A 320 4.04 1.93 -10.21
N TRP A 321 3.59 1.78 -8.98
CA TRP A 321 4.45 1.31 -7.89
C TRP A 321 4.08 -0.12 -7.50
N PHE A 322 5.10 -0.89 -7.14
CA PHE A 322 4.93 -2.09 -6.35
C PHE A 322 6.14 -2.26 -5.43
N ALA A 323 5.88 -2.41 -4.14
CA ALA A 323 6.91 -2.81 -3.19
C ALA A 323 6.50 -4.13 -2.54
N SER A 324 7.45 -5.05 -2.43
CA SER A 324 7.22 -6.39 -1.91
C SER A 324 8.43 -6.99 -1.23
N TYR A 325 8.21 -8.04 -0.47
CA TYR A 325 9.26 -8.93 -0.01
C TYR A 325 8.81 -10.39 -0.07
N ALA A 326 9.78 -11.29 -0.25
CA ALA A 326 9.58 -12.72 -0.14
C ALA A 326 9.64 -13.13 1.33
N ASN A 327 8.56 -13.73 1.84
CA ASN A 327 8.49 -14.26 3.20
C ASN A 327 9.03 -15.69 3.23
N THR A 328 10.34 -15.80 3.04
CA THR A 328 11.07 -17.07 2.98
C THR A 328 12.02 -17.19 4.18
N PRO A 329 12.34 -18.41 4.65
CA PRO A 329 13.36 -18.61 5.69
C PRO A 329 14.78 -18.27 5.23
N TYR A 330 15.02 -18.30 3.93
CA TYR A 330 16.32 -18.04 3.28
C TYR A 330 16.12 -17.12 2.06
N GLY A 331 17.10 -16.29 1.74
CA GLY A 331 17.02 -15.39 0.58
C GLY A 331 16.03 -14.24 0.79
N HIS A 332 16.22 -13.47 1.87
CA HIS A 332 15.40 -12.29 2.12
C HIS A 332 15.71 -11.20 1.09
N ILE A 333 14.69 -10.77 0.36
CA ILE A 333 14.83 -9.68 -0.60
C ILE A 333 13.58 -8.82 -0.60
N VAL A 334 13.81 -7.52 -0.48
CA VAL A 334 12.82 -6.48 -0.74
C VAL A 334 13.01 -6.00 -2.17
N THR A 335 11.91 -5.91 -2.90
CA THR A 335 11.89 -5.43 -4.28
C THR A 335 10.96 -4.22 -4.37
N VAL A 336 11.47 -3.13 -4.94
CA VAL A 336 10.66 -1.96 -5.32
C VAL A 336 10.73 -1.82 -6.83
N VAL A 337 9.56 -1.89 -7.48
CA VAL A 337 9.39 -1.58 -8.90
C VAL A 337 8.64 -0.26 -9.01
N PHE A 338 9.26 0.73 -9.64
CA PHE A 338 8.65 2.01 -9.94
C PHE A 338 8.64 2.24 -11.45
N LEU A 339 7.47 2.57 -11.98
CA LEU A 339 7.25 2.81 -13.39
C LEU A 339 6.64 4.19 -13.59
N GLU A 340 7.06 4.90 -14.62
CA GLU A 340 6.48 6.16 -15.06
C GLU A 340 6.15 6.10 -16.56
N GLY A 341 5.02 6.69 -16.96
CA GLY A 341 4.66 6.71 -18.37
C GLY A 341 3.19 6.86 -18.62
N GLY A 342 2.69 6.17 -19.64
CA GLY A 342 1.33 6.33 -20.12
C GLY A 342 0.35 5.27 -19.61
N ARG A 343 -0.61 4.89 -20.46
CA ARG A 343 -1.73 4.02 -20.08
C ARG A 343 -1.30 2.65 -19.54
N GLN A 344 -0.17 2.11 -20.03
CA GLN A 344 0.37 0.80 -19.65
C GLN A 344 1.10 0.82 -18.31
N THR A 345 1.38 1.99 -17.75
CA THR A 345 2.05 2.16 -16.45
C THR A 345 1.04 2.14 -15.31
N PHE A 346 1.08 1.13 -14.45
CA PHE A 346 0.23 1.03 -13.25
C PHE A 346 0.78 -0.02 -12.28
N GLY A 347 0.34 0.03 -11.03
CA GLY A 347 0.85 -0.81 -9.95
C GLY A 347 0.69 -2.32 -10.20
N PRO A 348 -0.46 -2.83 -10.68
CA PRO A 348 -0.56 -4.23 -11.08
C PRO A 348 0.42 -4.67 -12.17
N LYS A 349 0.81 -3.78 -13.11
CA LYS A 349 1.89 -4.06 -14.05
C LYS A 349 3.24 -4.13 -13.34
N ALA A 350 3.54 -3.19 -12.44
CA ALA A 350 4.75 -3.26 -11.61
C ALA A 350 4.82 -4.57 -10.78
N ALA A 351 3.68 -5.05 -10.26
CA ALA A 351 3.60 -6.34 -9.56
C ALA A 351 3.84 -7.55 -10.48
N GLU A 352 3.35 -7.51 -11.72
CA GLU A 352 3.62 -8.54 -12.73
C GLU A 352 5.13 -8.62 -13.05
N LEU A 353 5.80 -7.47 -13.21
CA LEU A 353 7.25 -7.41 -13.43
C LEU A 353 8.03 -7.95 -12.23
N ALA A 354 7.63 -7.59 -11.00
CA ALA A 354 8.22 -8.19 -9.80
C ALA A 354 8.07 -9.72 -9.79
N GLY A 355 6.97 -10.27 -10.31
CA GLY A 355 6.81 -11.71 -10.52
C GLY A 355 7.85 -12.31 -11.47
N VAL A 356 8.20 -11.60 -12.56
CA VAL A 356 9.30 -12.02 -13.46
C VAL A 356 10.63 -12.02 -12.70
N MET A 357 10.89 -10.99 -11.90
CA MET A 357 12.12 -10.92 -11.09
C MET A 357 12.20 -12.08 -10.10
N TYR A 358 11.12 -12.35 -9.35
CA TYR A 358 11.09 -13.47 -8.40
C TYR A 358 11.29 -14.82 -9.07
N ARG A 359 10.72 -15.03 -10.27
CA ARG A 359 11.00 -16.21 -11.10
C ARG A 359 12.49 -16.33 -11.41
N GLY A 360 13.11 -15.26 -11.92
CA GLY A 360 14.53 -15.26 -12.26
C GLY A 360 15.43 -15.57 -11.07
N LEU A 361 15.11 -15.02 -9.89
CA LEU A 361 15.81 -15.32 -8.63
C LEU A 361 15.66 -16.79 -8.21
N TYR A 362 14.43 -17.32 -8.32
CA TYR A 362 14.13 -18.70 -7.97
C TYR A 362 14.86 -19.69 -8.88
N ASP A 363 14.85 -19.46 -10.19
CA ASP A 363 15.51 -20.32 -11.18
C ASP A 363 17.04 -20.34 -10.98
N HIS A 364 17.61 -19.30 -10.36
CA HIS A 364 19.02 -19.22 -9.97
C HIS A 364 19.28 -19.54 -8.49
N SER A 365 18.36 -20.28 -7.84
CA SER A 365 18.55 -20.81 -6.48
C SER A 365 18.76 -19.75 -5.39
N PHE A 366 18.32 -18.51 -5.59
CA PHE A 366 18.52 -17.42 -4.62
C PHE A 366 17.82 -17.69 -3.27
N PHE A 367 16.66 -18.35 -3.30
CA PHE A 367 15.84 -18.66 -2.10
C PHE A 367 16.22 -19.97 -1.41
N LEU A 368 17.24 -20.69 -1.90
CA LEU A 368 17.71 -21.92 -1.27
C LEU A 368 18.70 -21.60 -0.14
N ALA A 369 18.78 -22.50 0.85
CA ALA A 369 19.79 -22.42 1.90
C ALA A 369 21.17 -22.59 1.28
N LYS A 370 21.95 -21.50 1.23
CA LYS A 370 23.35 -21.56 0.79
C LYS A 370 24.19 -22.34 1.79
N SER A 371 25.05 -23.24 1.31
CA SER A 371 25.98 -23.98 2.17
C SER A 371 26.99 -23.02 2.83
N PRO A 372 27.55 -23.33 4.02
CA PRO A 372 28.52 -22.45 4.68
C PRO A 372 29.72 -22.07 3.79
N THR A 373 30.11 -22.95 2.88
CA THR A 373 31.18 -22.76 1.89
C THR A 373 30.82 -21.75 0.79
N GLU A 374 29.54 -21.60 0.43
CA GLU A 374 29.09 -20.61 -0.57
C GLU A 374 29.06 -19.18 0.02
N LYS A 375 28.90 -19.05 1.34
CA LYS A 375 29.06 -17.75 2.03
C LYS A 375 30.50 -17.23 2.01
N ALA A 376 31.48 -18.12 1.83
CA ALA A 376 32.91 -17.81 1.75
C ALA A 376 33.46 -17.79 0.30
N GLY A 377 32.63 -18.10 -0.71
CA GLY A 377 33.05 -18.41 -2.07
C GLY A 377 33.52 -17.23 -2.94
N THR A 378 33.48 -15.99 -2.46
CA THR A 378 34.03 -14.84 -3.20
C THR A 378 35.52 -14.59 -2.90
N SER A 379 36.19 -15.50 -2.17
CA SER A 379 37.55 -15.30 -1.67
C SER A 379 38.54 -16.36 -2.17
N THR A 380 38.71 -16.54 -3.48
CA THR A 380 39.98 -17.05 -4.03
C THR A 380 40.13 -16.63 -5.49
N VAL A 381 40.84 -15.52 -5.73
CA VAL A 381 41.53 -15.29 -7.01
C VAL A 381 42.75 -16.22 -7.02
N GLY A 382 42.69 -17.27 -7.82
CA GLY A 382 43.85 -18.13 -8.08
C GLY A 382 44.91 -17.36 -8.87
N VAL A 383 46.00 -16.99 -8.20
CA VAL A 383 47.25 -16.63 -8.86
C VAL A 383 47.89 -17.95 -9.32
N SER A 384 47.95 -18.16 -10.63
CA SER A 384 48.82 -19.18 -11.22
C SER A 384 50.16 -18.53 -11.59
N GLN A 385 51.25 -19.18 -11.17
CA GLN A 385 52.61 -18.95 -11.65
C GLN A 385 52.79 -19.54 -13.06
#